data_AF-A0A0B1SBW5-F1
#
_entry.id   AF-A0A0B1SBW5-F1
#
_cell.length_a   1.000
_cell.length_b   1.000
_cell.length_c   1.000
_cell.angle_alpha   90.00
_cell.angle_beta   90.00
_cell.angle_gamma   90.00
#
_symmetry.space_group_name_H-M   'P 1'
#
loop_
_entity.id
_entity.type
_entity.pdbx_description
1 polymer ?
#
loop_
_entity_poly.entity_id
_entity_poly.type
_entity_poly.pdbx_seq_one_letter_code
_entity_poly.pdbx_strand_id
1 'polypeptide(L)'
;MTSEGGGAVAFPVMTLLLQIDPSVARDFSLIIQSAGMTCAMCVVLIMQIQIEKRAILFGTLGSVPGFVVGSVLLDAHLSAAQKKMLFVSIWSSFAIALFILNAQHRRKTYDVIPHFNCWKAAVLVLTGFVGGIFTAFAGSGVDICTFSILTLLFRVSEKSATPTSVVLMGLNTMIGVYWRAVWQGDVPPLAWEYAAVSVPVAVTMAPLGSFLGSHLHRQVSVLTCIYLHQ
;
A
#
# COMPACT_ATOMS: atom_id res chain seq x y z
N MET A 1 -4.56 9.31 -8.86
CA MET A 1 -3.39 8.41 -9.11
C MET A 1 -3.17 7.64 -7.83
N THR A 2 -3.17 6.31 -7.88
CA THR A 2 -2.91 5.46 -6.71
C THR A 2 -1.43 5.16 -6.61
N SER A 3 -0.86 5.23 -5.42
CA SER A 3 0.54 4.88 -5.15
C SER A 3 0.64 3.41 -4.78
N GLU A 4 0.14 2.55 -5.66
CA GLU A 4 0.34 1.12 -5.51
C GLU A 4 1.79 0.82 -5.85
N GLY A 5 2.57 0.42 -4.84
CA GLY A 5 3.99 0.14 -5.02
C GLY A 5 4.25 -1.13 -5.82
N GLY A 6 5.53 -1.45 -6.05
CA GLY A 6 5.94 -2.58 -6.89
C GLY A 6 5.37 -3.93 -6.44
N GLY A 7 5.02 -4.09 -5.16
CA GLY A 7 4.43 -5.32 -4.61
C GLY A 7 3.08 -5.72 -5.24
N ALA A 8 2.27 -4.73 -5.64
CA ALA A 8 0.98 -4.95 -6.28
C ALA A 8 1.09 -5.60 -7.68
N VAL A 9 2.22 -5.40 -8.37
CA VAL A 9 2.48 -5.96 -9.70
C VAL A 9 3.42 -7.17 -9.61
N ALA A 10 4.38 -7.13 -8.68
CA ALA A 10 5.34 -8.20 -8.44
C ALA A 10 4.66 -9.54 -8.10
N PHE A 11 3.73 -9.53 -7.14
CA PHE A 11 3.06 -10.75 -6.69
C PHE A 11 2.29 -11.49 -7.80
N PRO A 12 1.39 -10.86 -8.59
CA PRO A 12 0.68 -11.55 -9.66
C PRO A 12 1.59 -11.92 -10.82
N VAL A 13 2.59 -11.10 -11.17
CA VAL A 13 3.55 -11.45 -12.22
C VAL A 13 4.35 -12.70 -11.83
N MET A 14 4.86 -12.75 -10.60
CA MET A 14 5.61 -13.92 -10.14
C MET A 14 4.73 -15.16 -9.99
N THR A 15 3.53 -15.02 -9.43
CA THR A 15 2.68 -16.18 -9.12
C THR A 15 1.81 -16.67 -10.27
N LEU A 16 1.36 -15.80 -11.18
CA LEU A 16 0.49 -16.15 -12.31
C LEU A 16 1.26 -16.28 -13.63
N LEU A 17 2.24 -15.40 -13.87
CA LEU A 17 2.97 -15.40 -15.15
C LEU A 17 4.22 -16.28 -15.08
N LEU A 18 5.00 -16.20 -13.99
CA LEU A 18 6.22 -16.99 -13.80
C LEU A 18 6.00 -18.30 -13.03
N GLN A 19 4.78 -18.53 -12.52
CA GLN A 19 4.40 -19.73 -11.74
C GLN A 19 5.32 -20.02 -10.53
N ILE A 20 5.89 -18.96 -9.94
CA ILE A 20 6.71 -19.03 -8.72
C ILE A 20 5.79 -19.22 -7.50
N ASP A 21 6.32 -19.90 -6.48
CA ASP A 21 5.61 -20.11 -5.21
C ASP A 21 5.18 -18.79 -4.56
N PRO A 22 3.91 -18.70 -4.07
CA PRO A 22 3.41 -17.49 -3.41
C PRO A 22 4.21 -17.04 -2.18
N SER A 23 4.89 -17.95 -1.48
CA SER A 23 5.78 -17.62 -0.36
C SER A 23 6.98 -16.81 -0.83
N VAL A 24 7.66 -17.25 -1.88
CA VAL A 24 8.80 -16.53 -2.49
C VAL A 24 8.33 -15.17 -3.05
N ALA A 25 7.20 -15.14 -3.75
CA ALA A 25 6.66 -13.92 -4.32
C ALA A 25 6.24 -12.89 -3.25
N ARG A 26 5.69 -13.36 -2.12
CA ARG A 26 5.38 -12.51 -0.95
C ARG A 26 6.65 -11.88 -0.39
N ASP A 27 7.67 -12.70 -0.12
CA ASP A 27 8.88 -12.23 0.55
C ASP A 27 9.67 -11.29 -0.36
N PHE A 28 9.74 -11.61 -1.65
CA PHE A 28 10.24 -10.68 -2.67
C PHE A 28 9.48 -9.34 -2.65
N SER A 29 8.14 -9.39 -2.66
CA SER A 29 7.30 -8.18 -2.60
C SER A 29 7.58 -7.36 -1.33
N LEU A 30 7.71 -7.98 -0.16
CA LEU A 30 8.06 -7.27 1.08
C LEU A 30 9.42 -6.57 0.98
N ILE A 31 10.44 -7.25 0.45
CA ILE A 31 11.79 -6.69 0.34
C ILE A 31 11.82 -5.52 -0.65
N ILE A 32 11.28 -5.70 -1.86
CA ILE A 32 11.29 -4.64 -2.88
C ILE A 32 10.48 -3.42 -2.42
N GLN A 33 9.37 -3.64 -1.71
CA GLN A 33 8.56 -2.56 -1.15
C GLN A 33 9.28 -1.85 0.00
N SER A 34 9.97 -2.59 0.87
CA SER A 34 10.75 -1.96 1.96
C SER A 34 11.83 -1.03 1.40
N ALA A 35 12.44 -1.36 0.26
CA ALA A 35 13.40 -0.48 -0.40
C ALA A 35 12.70 0.69 -1.11
N GLY A 36 11.77 0.40 -2.02
CA GLY A 36 11.12 1.40 -2.87
C GLY A 36 10.21 2.36 -2.08
N MET A 37 9.31 1.83 -1.24
CA MET A 37 8.34 2.63 -0.48
C MET A 37 9.01 3.46 0.61
N THR A 38 10.15 3.01 1.17
CA THR A 38 10.95 3.83 2.10
C THR A 38 11.59 5.01 1.37
N CYS A 39 12.13 4.81 0.17
CA CYS A 39 12.65 5.91 -0.65
C CYS A 39 11.54 6.90 -1.04
N ALA A 40 10.37 6.40 -1.45
CA ALA A 40 9.22 7.25 -1.74
C ALA A 40 8.73 8.01 -0.48
N MET A 41 8.67 7.34 0.67
CA MET A 41 8.37 7.96 1.97
C MET A 41 9.35 9.09 2.29
N CYS A 42 10.66 8.89 2.09
CA CYS A 42 11.64 9.96 2.27
C CYS A 42 11.35 11.17 1.38
N VAL A 43 10.99 10.97 0.11
CA VAL A 43 10.61 12.08 -0.79
C VAL A 43 9.34 12.78 -0.30
N VAL A 44 8.30 12.03 0.10
CA VAL A 44 7.06 12.59 0.66
C VAL A 44 7.35 13.47 1.89
N LEU A 45 8.24 13.01 2.77
CA LEU A 45 8.64 13.72 3.97
C LEU A 45 9.50 14.95 3.65
N ILE A 46 10.48 14.85 2.74
CA ILE A 46 11.35 15.97 2.35
C ILE A 46 10.53 17.07 1.65
N MET A 47 9.61 16.68 0.76
CA MET A 47 8.72 17.60 0.04
C MET A 47 7.60 18.16 0.92
N GLN A 48 7.50 17.74 2.19
CA GLN A 48 6.47 18.17 3.15
C GLN A 48 5.05 18.08 2.56
N ILE A 49 4.77 17.00 1.83
CA ILE A 49 3.45 16.76 1.26
C ILE A 49 2.46 16.55 2.41
N GLN A 50 1.23 17.04 2.25
CA GLN A 50 0.17 16.86 3.24
C GLN A 50 -0.08 15.36 3.48
N ILE A 51 0.07 14.92 4.73
CA ILE A 51 -0.16 13.55 5.16
C ILE A 51 -1.08 13.55 6.39
N GLU A 52 -1.94 12.55 6.48
CA GLU A 52 -2.77 12.36 7.66
C GLU A 52 -2.04 11.48 8.69
N LYS A 53 -1.30 12.14 9.59
CA LYS A 53 -0.49 11.51 10.65
C LYS A 53 -1.31 10.57 11.55
N ARG A 54 -2.60 10.87 11.77
CA ARG A 54 -3.47 10.02 12.59
C ARG A 54 -3.72 8.68 11.92
N ALA A 55 -3.96 8.66 10.62
CA ALA A 55 -4.12 7.43 9.86
C ALA A 55 -2.84 6.60 9.87
N ILE A 56 -1.67 7.25 9.78
CA ILE A 56 -0.37 6.56 9.92
C ILE A 56 -0.26 5.91 11.31
N LEU A 57 -0.47 6.67 12.39
CA LEU A 57 -0.34 6.15 13.75
C LEU A 57 -1.31 4.99 14.02
N PHE A 58 -2.62 5.21 13.81
CA PHE A 58 -3.63 4.18 14.11
C PHE A 58 -3.57 3.01 13.12
N GLY A 59 -3.24 3.26 11.85
CA GLY A 59 -3.08 2.21 10.86
C GLY A 59 -1.86 1.34 11.15
N THR A 60 -0.71 1.91 11.52
CA THR A 60 0.46 1.13 11.93
C THR A 60 0.21 0.34 13.22
N LEU A 61 -0.48 0.94 14.21
CA LEU A 61 -0.87 0.22 15.43
C LEU A 61 -1.73 -1.01 15.15
N GLY A 62 -2.60 -0.96 14.13
CA GLY A 62 -3.35 -2.13 13.68
C GLY A 62 -2.56 -3.07 12.79
N SER A 63 -1.73 -2.54 11.89
CA SER A 63 -1.08 -3.33 10.84
C SER A 63 0.01 -4.25 11.36
N VAL A 64 0.75 -3.84 12.39
CA VAL A 64 1.79 -4.68 13.00
C VAL A 64 1.20 -5.97 13.60
N PRO A 65 0.20 -5.92 14.52
CA PRO A 65 -0.42 -7.15 15.03
C PRO A 65 -1.15 -7.91 13.91
N GLY A 66 -1.77 -7.22 12.96
CA GLY A 66 -2.40 -7.87 11.80
C GLY A 66 -1.41 -8.66 10.96
N PHE A 67 -0.22 -8.10 10.72
CA PHE A 67 0.85 -8.77 9.99
C PHE A 67 1.39 -9.98 10.75
N VAL A 68 1.64 -9.86 12.05
CA VAL A 68 2.11 -10.97 12.89
C VAL A 68 1.09 -12.10 12.90
N VAL A 69 -0.18 -11.79 13.22
CA VAL A 69 -1.30 -12.74 13.17
C VAL A 69 -1.40 -13.38 11.79
N GLY A 70 -1.31 -12.57 10.73
CA GLY A 70 -1.37 -13.04 9.36
C GLY A 70 -0.24 -14.02 9.01
N SER A 71 0.97 -13.71 9.44
CA SER A 71 2.16 -14.52 9.16
C SER A 71 2.17 -15.85 9.90
N VAL A 72 1.56 -15.92 11.09
CA VAL A 72 1.52 -17.14 11.91
C VAL A 72 0.30 -18.01 11.57
N LEU A 73 -0.88 -17.40 11.45
CA LEU A 73 -2.13 -18.15 11.27
C LEU A 73 -2.39 -18.52 9.81
N LEU A 74 -2.20 -17.60 8.86
CA LEU A 74 -2.58 -17.86 7.47
C LEU A 74 -1.54 -18.64 6.68
N ASP A 75 -0.24 -18.55 7.03
CA ASP A 75 0.78 -19.27 6.25
C ASP A 75 0.61 -20.79 6.35
N ALA A 76 0.18 -21.27 7.53
CA ALA A 76 -0.09 -22.69 7.80
C ALA A 76 -1.43 -23.20 7.25
N HIS A 77 -2.43 -22.33 7.04
CA HIS A 77 -3.80 -22.75 6.72
C HIS A 77 -4.24 -22.50 5.27
N LEU A 78 -3.53 -21.66 4.52
CA LEU A 78 -3.90 -21.35 3.13
C LEU A 78 -3.06 -22.11 2.11
N SER A 79 -3.74 -22.79 1.18
CA SER A 79 -3.08 -23.37 0.01
C SER A 79 -2.58 -22.29 -0.95
N ALA A 80 -1.59 -22.62 -1.78
CA ALA A 80 -1.05 -21.69 -2.79
C ALA A 80 -2.15 -21.14 -3.72
N ALA A 81 -3.12 -21.97 -4.12
CA ALA A 81 -4.24 -21.56 -4.95
C ALA A 81 -5.14 -20.54 -4.24
N GLN A 82 -5.44 -20.76 -2.95
CA GLN A 82 -6.25 -19.83 -2.16
C GLN A 82 -5.56 -18.47 -1.99
N LYS A 83 -4.24 -18.44 -1.76
CA LYS A 83 -3.46 -17.19 -1.70
C LYS A 83 -3.57 -16.39 -3.00
N LYS A 84 -3.47 -17.05 -4.16
CA LYS A 84 -3.65 -16.41 -5.49
C LYS A 84 -5.08 -15.88 -5.68
N MET A 85 -6.10 -16.66 -5.33
CA MET A 85 -7.51 -16.25 -5.46
C MET A 85 -7.84 -15.06 -4.55
N LEU A 86 -7.38 -15.08 -3.30
CA LEU A 86 -7.57 -13.97 -2.36
C LEU A 86 -6.93 -12.69 -2.89
N PHE A 87 -5.69 -12.76 -3.37
CA PHE A 87 -5.01 -11.63 -3.98
C PHE A 87 -5.85 -11.00 -5.11
N VAL A 88 -6.26 -11.80 -6.10
CA VAL A 88 -7.03 -11.32 -7.26
C VAL A 88 -8.37 -10.74 -6.81
N SER A 89 -9.05 -11.36 -5.86
CA SER A 89 -10.35 -10.88 -5.36
C SER A 89 -10.25 -9.52 -4.65
N ILE A 90 -9.22 -9.31 -3.82
CA ILE A 90 -9.00 -8.06 -3.09
C ILE A 90 -8.62 -6.95 -4.07
N TRP A 91 -7.72 -7.22 -5.01
CA TRP A 91 -7.33 -6.23 -6.04
C TRP A 91 -8.47 -5.89 -6.98
N SER A 92 -9.30 -6.88 -7.35
CA SER A 92 -10.51 -6.64 -8.16
C SER A 92 -11.50 -5.77 -7.40
N SER A 93 -11.77 -6.06 -6.12
CA SER A 93 -12.65 -5.24 -5.28
C SER A 93 -12.11 -3.82 -5.13
N PHE A 94 -10.79 -3.66 -4.99
CA PHE A 94 -10.16 -2.36 -4.91
C PHE A 94 -10.28 -1.58 -6.21
N ALA A 95 -10.02 -2.22 -7.36
CA ALA A 95 -10.16 -1.60 -8.67
C ALA A 95 -11.61 -1.13 -8.91
N ILE A 96 -12.60 -1.92 -8.52
CA ILE A 96 -14.02 -1.53 -8.58
C ILE A 96 -14.28 -0.34 -7.66
N ALA A 97 -13.75 -0.35 -6.44
CA ALA A 97 -13.92 0.75 -5.49
C ALA A 97 -13.31 2.07 -6.01
N LEU A 98 -12.14 2.02 -6.65
CA LEU A 98 -11.52 3.16 -7.33
C LEU A 98 -12.32 3.62 -8.54
N PHE A 99 -12.87 2.70 -9.33
CA PHE A 99 -13.71 3.02 -10.47
C PHE A 99 -14.96 3.79 -10.01
N ILE A 100 -15.62 3.33 -8.94
CA ILE A 100 -16.75 4.02 -8.31
C ILE A 100 -16.34 5.39 -7.77
N LEU A 101 -15.16 5.49 -7.14
CA LEU A 101 -14.63 6.75 -6.63
C LEU A 101 -14.43 7.77 -7.77
N ASN A 102 -13.78 7.36 -8.86
CA ASN A 102 -13.52 8.20 -10.02
C ASN A 102 -14.81 8.62 -10.75
N ALA A 103 -15.84 7.77 -10.77
CA ALA A 103 -17.12 8.11 -11.38
C ALA A 103 -17.85 9.26 -10.64
N GLN A 104 -17.51 9.54 -9.37
CA GLN A 104 -18.20 10.55 -8.55
C GLN A 104 -17.44 11.89 -8.47
N HIS A 105 -17.34 12.60 -9.60
CA HIS A 105 -16.61 13.88 -9.74
C HIS A 105 -17.12 15.07 -8.87
N ARG A 106 -18.31 14.99 -8.27
CA ARG A 106 -18.95 16.11 -7.52
C ARG A 106 -18.87 15.97 -5.99
N ARG A 107 -18.02 15.10 -5.44
CA ARG A 107 -17.89 14.94 -3.97
C ARG A 107 -17.13 16.10 -3.33
N LYS A 108 -17.61 16.58 -2.17
CA LYS A 108 -16.82 17.40 -1.26
C LYS A 108 -15.75 16.50 -0.61
N THR A 109 -14.48 16.77 -0.92
CA THR A 109 -13.32 16.08 -0.34
C THR A 109 -12.68 16.96 0.72
N TYR A 110 -12.04 16.33 1.71
CA TYR A 110 -11.35 17.01 2.81
C TYR A 110 -9.87 16.65 2.80
N ASP A 111 -8.98 17.57 3.16
CA ASP A 111 -7.54 17.28 3.20
C ASP A 111 -7.12 16.47 4.44
N VAL A 112 -7.92 16.53 5.50
CA VAL A 112 -7.72 15.88 6.80
C VAL A 112 -9.04 15.25 7.24
N ILE A 113 -9.00 14.18 8.05
CA ILE A 113 -10.21 13.52 8.56
C ILE A 113 -11.05 14.54 9.37
N PRO A 114 -12.26 14.93 8.91
CA PRO A 114 -13.09 15.89 9.61
C PRO A 114 -13.66 15.25 10.88
N HIS A 115 -13.77 15.99 11.99
CA HIS A 115 -14.33 15.52 13.28
C HIS A 115 -13.81 14.14 13.72
N PHE A 116 -12.56 14.10 14.20
CA PHE A 116 -11.91 12.86 14.63
C PHE A 116 -12.52 12.36 15.95
N ASN A 117 -13.20 11.21 15.89
CA ASN A 117 -13.82 10.56 17.04
C ASN A 117 -13.17 9.19 17.29
N CYS A 118 -13.36 8.63 18.49
CA CYS A 118 -12.86 7.29 18.85
C CYS A 118 -13.35 6.20 17.87
N TRP A 119 -14.57 6.33 17.34
CA TRP A 119 -15.08 5.42 16.30
C TRP A 119 -14.19 5.41 15.04
N LYS A 120 -13.75 6.58 14.58
CA LYS A 120 -12.89 6.68 13.38
C LYS A 120 -11.50 6.12 13.65
N ALA A 121 -10.98 6.32 14.87
CA ALA A 121 -9.74 5.70 15.32
C ALA A 121 -9.86 4.16 15.31
N ALA A 122 -10.95 3.61 15.85
CA ALA A 122 -11.20 2.17 15.85
C ALA A 122 -11.28 1.60 14.42
N VAL A 123 -11.97 2.29 13.51
CA VAL A 123 -12.02 1.90 12.10
C VAL A 123 -10.63 1.91 11.47
N LEU A 124 -9.78 2.91 11.74
CA LEU A 124 -8.41 2.96 11.24
C LEU A 124 -7.55 1.80 11.76
N VAL A 125 -7.66 1.47 13.05
CA VAL A 125 -6.94 0.33 13.65
C VAL A 125 -7.41 -0.99 13.05
N LEU A 126 -8.73 -1.22 12.93
CA LEU A 126 -9.28 -2.42 12.33
C LEU A 126 -8.89 -2.55 10.85
N THR A 127 -8.91 -1.44 10.12
CA THR A 127 -8.48 -1.40 8.72
C THR A 127 -6.99 -1.72 8.60
N GLY A 128 -6.16 -1.15 9.48
CA GLY A 128 -4.75 -1.46 9.58
C GLY A 128 -4.52 -2.95 9.85
N PHE A 129 -5.28 -3.53 10.79
CA PHE A 129 -5.21 -4.95 11.12
C PHE A 129 -5.55 -5.86 9.95
N VAL A 130 -6.67 -5.63 9.27
CA VAL A 130 -7.06 -6.39 8.07
C VAL A 130 -6.04 -6.20 6.95
N GLY A 131 -5.58 -4.97 6.72
CA GLY A 131 -4.53 -4.67 5.75
C GLY A 131 -3.22 -5.40 6.08
N GLY A 132 -2.86 -5.47 7.36
CA GLY A 132 -1.66 -6.17 7.85
C GLY A 132 -1.71 -7.66 7.56
N ILE A 133 -2.88 -8.27 7.77
CA ILE A 133 -3.14 -9.67 7.37
C ILE A 133 -2.93 -9.85 5.87
N PHE A 134 -3.39 -8.91 5.05
CA PHE A 134 -3.19 -8.97 3.59
C PHE A 134 -1.73 -8.82 3.20
N THR A 135 -1.02 -7.89 3.82
CA THR A 135 0.42 -7.74 3.62
C THR A 135 1.20 -9.01 4.02
N ALA A 136 0.73 -9.77 5.01
CA ALA A 136 1.39 -11.00 5.45
C ALA A 136 1.32 -12.16 4.45
N PHE A 137 0.44 -12.15 3.45
CA PHE A 137 0.42 -13.19 2.41
C PHE A 137 0.77 -12.67 1.01
N ALA A 138 0.47 -11.41 0.70
CA ALA A 138 0.71 -10.83 -0.63
C ALA A 138 1.99 -9.97 -0.69
N GLY A 139 2.51 -9.52 0.46
CA GLY A 139 3.57 -8.52 0.53
C GLY A 139 3.10 -7.08 0.24
N SER A 140 1.79 -6.88 0.03
CA SER A 140 1.12 -5.58 -0.08
C SER A 140 -0.34 -5.68 0.36
N GLY A 141 -0.96 -4.60 0.83
CA GLY A 141 -2.38 -4.62 1.22
C GLY A 141 -2.79 -3.55 2.22
N VAL A 142 -1.91 -3.23 3.17
CA VAL A 142 -2.10 -2.14 4.14
C VAL A 142 -2.35 -0.78 3.47
N ASP A 143 -1.60 -0.49 2.40
CA ASP A 143 -1.77 0.68 1.55
C ASP A 143 -3.18 0.75 0.96
N ILE A 144 -3.62 -0.32 0.31
CA ILE A 144 -4.93 -0.41 -0.35
C ILE A 144 -6.06 -0.25 0.64
N CYS A 145 -6.02 -0.98 1.75
CA CYS A 145 -7.06 -0.93 2.78
C CYS A 145 -7.16 0.48 3.37
N THR A 146 -6.03 1.08 3.71
CA THR A 146 -5.99 2.43 4.30
C THR A 146 -6.42 3.48 3.28
N PHE A 147 -5.93 3.41 2.04
CA PHE A 147 -6.30 4.32 0.97
C PHE A 147 -7.80 4.27 0.67
N SER A 148 -8.36 3.07 0.59
CA SER A 148 -9.80 2.85 0.36
C SER A 148 -10.64 3.47 1.47
N ILE A 149 -10.28 3.24 2.74
CA ILE A 149 -11.05 3.79 3.88
C ILE A 149 -10.89 5.31 3.98
N LEU A 150 -9.71 5.85 3.74
CA LEU A 150 -9.48 7.30 3.72
C LEU A 150 -10.33 7.98 2.64
N THR A 151 -10.30 7.47 1.40
CA THR A 151 -10.98 8.09 0.26
C THR A 151 -12.49 7.83 0.23
N LEU A 152 -12.94 6.62 0.56
CA LEU A 152 -14.36 6.24 0.45
C LEU A 152 -15.16 6.58 1.72
N LEU A 153 -14.64 6.21 2.89
CA LEU A 153 -15.35 6.35 4.16
C LEU A 153 -15.15 7.74 4.77
N PHE A 154 -13.90 8.21 4.88
CA PHE A 154 -13.60 9.52 5.45
C PHE A 154 -13.61 10.66 4.43
N ARG A 155 -13.77 10.34 3.14
CA ARG A 155 -13.82 11.31 2.04
C ARG A 155 -12.61 12.24 2.02
N VAL A 156 -11.45 11.70 2.41
CA VAL A 156 -10.17 12.41 2.32
C VAL A 156 -9.75 12.50 0.85
N SER A 157 -9.19 13.64 0.47
CA SER A 157 -8.71 13.88 -0.89
C SER A 157 -7.63 12.87 -1.27
N GLU A 158 -7.64 12.37 -2.51
CA GLU A 158 -6.58 11.47 -3.01
C GLU A 158 -5.19 12.10 -2.86
N LYS A 159 -5.11 13.42 -2.98
CA LYS A 159 -3.87 14.19 -2.81
C LYS A 159 -3.21 13.98 -1.44
N SER A 160 -4.01 13.82 -0.37
CA SER A 160 -3.54 13.57 0.99
C SER A 160 -3.52 12.07 1.32
N ALA A 161 -4.49 11.30 0.79
CA ALA A 161 -4.61 9.87 1.06
C ALA A 161 -3.47 9.04 0.43
N THR A 162 -3.06 9.35 -0.81
CA THR A 162 -1.98 8.66 -1.53
C THR A 162 -0.63 8.74 -0.78
N PRO A 163 -0.08 9.93 -0.44
CA PRO A 163 1.17 9.99 0.31
C PRO A 163 1.05 9.37 1.71
N THR A 164 -0.13 9.43 2.34
CA THR A 164 -0.40 8.77 3.62
C THR A 164 -0.26 7.26 3.53
N SER A 165 -0.82 6.61 2.49
CA SER A 165 -0.69 5.16 2.31
C SER A 165 0.74 4.74 1.94
N VAL A 166 1.49 5.55 1.17
CA VAL A 166 2.92 5.29 0.89
C VAL A 166 3.74 5.23 2.18
N VAL A 167 3.61 6.24 3.05
CA VAL A 167 4.35 6.29 4.32
C VAL A 167 3.98 5.09 5.19
N LEU A 168 2.69 4.80 5.29
CA LEU A 168 2.19 3.70 6.10
C LEU A 168 2.71 2.35 5.59
N MET A 169 2.75 2.17 4.28
CA MET A 169 3.28 0.95 3.66
C MET A 169 4.80 0.81 3.77
N GLY A 170 5.55 1.91 3.64
CA GLY A 170 6.99 1.93 3.90
C GLY A 170 7.31 1.46 5.32
N LEU A 171 6.63 2.02 6.33
CA LEU A 171 6.79 1.60 7.72
C LEU A 171 6.41 0.12 7.92
N ASN A 172 5.27 -0.31 7.37
CA ASN A 172 4.77 -1.66 7.56
C ASN A 172 5.68 -2.72 6.90
N THR A 173 6.23 -2.43 5.73
CA THR A 173 7.14 -3.35 5.03
C THR A 173 8.50 -3.44 5.67
N MET A 174 9.03 -2.34 6.22
CA MET A 174 10.24 -2.38 7.04
C MET A 174 10.08 -3.32 8.25
N ILE A 175 8.95 -3.20 8.97
CA ILE A 175 8.63 -4.08 10.10
C ILE A 175 8.42 -5.52 9.63
N GLY A 176 7.72 -5.71 8.50
CA GLY A 176 7.44 -7.03 7.94
C GLY A 176 8.69 -7.79 7.50
N VAL A 177 9.62 -7.11 6.81
CA VAL A 177 10.93 -7.68 6.44
C VAL A 177 11.75 -7.98 7.69
N TYR A 178 11.78 -7.08 8.67
CA TYR A 178 12.48 -7.33 9.94
C TYR A 178 11.92 -8.58 10.65
N TRP A 179 10.58 -8.70 10.75
CA TRP A 179 9.93 -9.87 11.34
C TRP A 179 10.27 -11.16 10.59
N ARG A 180 10.16 -11.18 9.26
CA ARG A 180 10.42 -12.40 8.49
C ARG A 180 11.90 -12.78 8.44
N ALA A 181 12.78 -11.80 8.26
CA ALA A 181 14.22 -12.04 8.14
C ALA A 181 14.89 -12.37 9.49
N VAL A 182 14.50 -11.68 10.57
CA VAL A 182 15.16 -11.83 11.88
C VAL A 182 14.41 -12.79 12.81
N TRP A 183 13.08 -12.68 12.89
CA TRP A 183 12.30 -13.46 13.86
C TRP A 183 11.95 -14.87 13.35
N GLN A 184 11.44 -14.96 12.13
CA GLN A 184 11.08 -16.26 11.53
C GLN A 184 12.28 -16.96 10.88
N GLY A 185 13.24 -16.20 10.35
CA GLY A 185 14.43 -16.75 9.68
C GLY A 185 14.12 -17.55 8.41
N ASP A 186 12.89 -17.43 7.91
CA ASP A 186 12.32 -18.28 6.86
C ASP A 186 12.04 -17.43 5.62
N VAL A 187 13.08 -16.74 5.14
CA VAL A 187 13.07 -16.00 3.88
C VAL A 187 13.86 -16.81 2.85
N PRO A 188 13.22 -17.29 1.77
CA PRO A 188 13.89 -18.07 0.75
C PRO A 188 15.09 -17.31 0.14
N PRO A 189 16.25 -17.95 -0.07
CA PRO A 189 17.41 -17.31 -0.70
C PRO A 189 17.08 -16.72 -2.08
N LEU A 190 16.21 -17.40 -2.83
CA LEU A 190 15.73 -16.95 -4.13
C LEU A 190 15.01 -15.59 -4.08
N ALA A 191 14.29 -15.31 -2.99
CA ALA A 191 13.64 -14.01 -2.79
C ALA A 191 14.67 -12.88 -2.66
N TRP A 192 15.80 -13.15 -1.98
CA TRP A 192 16.91 -12.20 -1.86
C TRP A 192 17.61 -11.95 -3.19
N GLU A 193 17.85 -13.00 -3.99
CA GLU A 193 18.48 -12.86 -5.30
C GLU A 193 17.63 -12.03 -6.26
N TYR A 194 16.34 -12.33 -6.37
CA TYR A 194 15.43 -11.54 -7.19
C TYR A 194 15.32 -10.10 -6.68
N ALA A 195 15.25 -9.91 -5.36
CA ALA A 195 15.21 -8.59 -4.76
C ALA A 195 16.49 -7.80 -5.07
N ALA A 196 17.68 -8.39 -4.94
CA ALA A 196 18.95 -7.72 -5.20
C ALA A 196 19.02 -7.14 -6.62
N VAL A 197 18.50 -7.85 -7.62
CA VAL A 197 18.45 -7.37 -9.01
C VAL A 197 17.39 -6.27 -9.19
N SER A 198 16.29 -6.33 -8.45
CA SER A 198 15.13 -5.43 -8.62
C SER A 198 15.19 -4.16 -7.77
N VAL A 199 15.93 -4.19 -6.65
CA VAL A 199 16.06 -3.07 -5.69
C VAL A 199 16.59 -1.80 -6.35
N PRO A 200 17.63 -1.80 -7.21
CA PRO A 200 18.09 -0.58 -7.87
C PRO A 200 17.00 0.10 -8.70
N VAL A 201 16.16 -0.69 -9.37
CA VAL A 201 15.03 -0.19 -10.16
C VAL A 201 13.95 0.36 -9.23
N ALA A 202 13.62 -0.34 -8.15
CA ALA A 202 12.62 0.12 -7.19
C ALA A 202 13.02 1.41 -6.48
N VAL A 203 14.28 1.51 -6.03
CA VAL A 203 14.84 2.68 -5.34
C VAL A 203 14.91 3.91 -6.23
N THR A 204 15.03 3.73 -7.55
CA THR A 204 15.03 4.87 -8.50
C THR A 204 13.61 5.23 -8.94
N MET A 205 12.79 4.25 -9.32
CA MET A 205 11.46 4.48 -9.86
C MET A 205 10.43 4.93 -8.81
N ALA A 206 10.48 4.40 -7.58
CA ALA A 206 9.52 4.75 -6.53
C ALA A 206 9.58 6.25 -6.12
N PRO A 207 10.76 6.84 -5.81
CA PRO A 207 10.85 8.26 -5.52
C PRO A 207 10.56 9.15 -6.74
N LEU A 208 10.94 8.73 -7.95
CA LEU A 208 10.56 9.43 -9.18
C LEU A 208 9.04 9.47 -9.35
N GLY A 209 8.35 8.36 -9.09
CA GLY A 209 6.88 8.29 -9.11
C GLY A 209 6.24 9.22 -8.08
N SER A 210 6.76 9.24 -6.86
CA SER A 210 6.29 10.16 -5.81
C SER A 210 6.54 11.63 -6.18
N PHE A 211 7.69 11.93 -6.76
CA PHE A 211 8.07 13.28 -7.20
C PHE A 211 7.15 13.74 -8.35
N LEU A 212 7.01 12.95 -9.40
CA LEU A 212 6.14 13.24 -10.54
C LEU A 212 4.67 13.38 -10.10
N GLY A 213 4.19 12.52 -9.21
CA GLY A 213 2.84 12.61 -8.66
C GLY A 213 2.60 13.93 -7.91
N SER A 214 3.60 14.45 -7.21
CA SER A 214 3.51 15.74 -6.51
C SER A 214 3.46 16.94 -7.47
N HIS A 215 4.15 16.87 -8.62
CA HIS A 215 4.21 17.96 -9.61
C HIS A 215 3.07 17.91 -10.65
N LEU A 216 2.69 16.73 -11.14
CA LEU A 216 1.66 16.56 -12.17
C LEU A 216 0.24 16.85 -11.65
N HIS A 217 0.01 16.74 -10.34
CA HIS A 217 -1.26 17.14 -9.72
C HIS A 217 -1.57 18.63 -9.91
N ARG A 218 -0.55 19.49 -10.07
CA ARG A 218 -0.73 20.91 -10.34
C ARG A 218 -1.08 21.18 -11.81
N GLN A 219 -0.58 20.38 -12.75
CA GLN A 219 -0.83 20.61 -14.19
C GLN A 219 -2.18 20.02 -14.65
N VAL A 220 -2.56 18.82 -14.21
CA VAL A 220 -3.86 18.23 -14.61
C VAL A 220 -5.03 18.96 -13.95
N SER A 221 -4.91 19.39 -12.69
CA SER A 221 -5.96 20.20 -12.03
C SER A 221 -6.15 21.57 -12.71
N VAL A 222 -5.07 22.18 -13.22
CA VAL A 222 -5.13 23.44 -13.97
C VAL A 222 -5.68 23.22 -15.37
N LEU A 223 -5.27 22.16 -16.07
CA LEU A 223 -5.77 21.85 -17.41
C LEU A 223 -7.28 21.53 -17.39
N THR A 224 -7.76 20.77 -16.41
CA THR A 224 -9.20 20.47 -16.25
C THR A 224 -10.01 21.70 -15.84
N CYS A 225 -9.46 22.63 -15.05
CA CYS A 225 -10.13 23.91 -14.77
C CYS A 225 -10.19 24.84 -15.98
N ILE A 226 -9.21 24.80 -16.88
CA ILE A 226 -9.21 25.63 -18.10
C ILE A 226 -10.18 25.07 -19.16
N TYR A 227 -10.32 23.76 -19.29
CA TYR A 227 -11.25 23.14 -20.26
C TYR A 227 -12.73 23.12 -19.84
N LEU A 228 -13.06 23.40 -18.57
CA LEU A 228 -14.45 23.48 -18.08
C LEU A 228 -15.02 24.90 -18.06
N HIS A 229 -14.27 25.89 -18.55
CA HIS A 229 -14.68 27.30 -18.62
C HIS A 229 -14.72 27.87 -20.05
N GLN A 230 -14.69 27.00 -21.07
CA GLN A 230 -15.08 27.27 -22.46
C GLN A 230 -16.25 26.36 -22.84
#